data_AF-A0A1W9WL93-F1
#
_entry.id   AF-A0A1W9WL93-F1
#
_cell.length_a   1.000
_cell.length_b   1.000
_cell.length_c   1.000
_cell.angle_alpha   90.00
_cell.angle_beta   90.00
_cell.angle_gamma   90.00
#
_symmetry.space_group_name_H-M   'P 1'
#
loop_
_entity.id
_entity.type
_entity.pdbx_description
1 polymer ?
#
loop_
_entity_poly.entity_id
_entity_poly.type
_entity_poly.pdbx_seq_one_letter_code
_entity_poly.pdbx_strand_id
1 'polypeptide(L)'
;MAKIPGFEKVILEVLESADESLGLQTVEKNRFANFDEMNLEYYQSLMQEAIDKISRALGVELPNLHETFLQTLIETFSINKRLYKEVHTHNATDKQVLWELMSRVYIPGVTIHLVKYDFEMSERWDKGMPSREFLYLPSKDIETGKFSLPIHKVMLHSKDIETGKLFLPVQKVMRWWLDLLGVGRTRLADMIVKGLKSAKKESELEKTKFGNVEDNLKAWYTGSSLPSADKIKDYCSIELTYRGTFNWNKTLSAEEQFQAALAFVRDEKALSPEALSHQIIIKIEPSEDLSHQFFESQEIMKAVYSGKVSDKLKAEFVQQVAERFAQPTHEILKKRLMLARMVQYGYLKKIAIKLGVKDPKKNARLEQNSALQLGLFFGAVYTVVSNSMLKDFTVAETREYILQMYPFF
;
A
#
# COMPACT_ATOMS: atom_id res chain seq x y z
N MET A 1 -19.72 22.17 18.56
CA MET A 1 -19.57 22.42 17.11
C MET A 1 -18.34 21.69 16.64
N ALA A 2 -18.45 20.93 15.54
CA ALA A 2 -17.32 20.18 15.00
C ALA A 2 -16.27 21.15 14.44
N LYS A 3 -14.98 20.90 14.73
CA LYS A 3 -13.87 21.73 14.23
C LYS A 3 -13.11 20.97 13.14
N ILE A 4 -12.79 21.66 12.06
CA ILE A 4 -11.84 21.16 11.06
C ILE A 4 -10.49 20.99 11.76
N PRO A 5 -9.83 19.81 11.68
CA PRO A 5 -8.57 19.59 12.35
C PRO A 5 -7.46 20.45 11.74
N GLY A 6 -6.68 21.13 12.60
CA GLY A 6 -5.44 21.78 12.18
C GLY A 6 -4.47 20.78 11.55
N PHE A 7 -3.62 21.27 10.65
CA PHE A 7 -2.68 20.44 9.89
C PHE A 7 -1.65 19.76 10.80
N GLU A 8 -1.21 20.45 11.84
CA GLU A 8 -0.27 20.00 12.85
C GLU A 8 -0.80 18.73 13.54
N LYS A 9 -2.10 18.70 13.81
CA LYS A 9 -2.78 17.53 14.37
C LYS A 9 -2.79 16.36 13.40
N VAL A 10 -2.96 16.62 12.09
CA VAL A 10 -2.89 15.57 11.07
C VAL A 10 -1.48 14.99 10.98
N ILE A 11 -0.44 15.82 10.96
CA ILE A 11 0.97 15.38 10.94
C ILE A 11 1.32 14.55 12.17
N LEU A 12 0.89 14.98 13.36
CA LEU A 12 1.09 14.22 14.59
C LEU A 12 0.43 12.84 14.54
N GLU A 13 -0.76 12.73 13.94
CA GLU A 13 -1.43 11.44 13.78
C GLU A 13 -0.73 10.53 12.76
N VAL A 14 -0.15 11.10 11.70
CA VAL A 14 0.69 10.35 10.75
C VAL A 14 1.98 9.87 11.42
N LEU A 15 2.64 10.73 12.20
CA LEU A 15 3.84 10.39 12.96
C LEU A 15 3.58 9.23 13.93
N GLU A 16 2.52 9.31 14.73
CA GLU A 16 2.09 8.22 15.62
C GLU A 16 1.72 6.94 14.86
N SER A 17 1.24 7.06 13.62
CA SER A 17 0.95 5.91 12.78
C SER A 17 2.22 5.24 12.26
N ALA A 18 3.24 6.03 11.93
CA ALA A 18 4.54 5.52 11.47
C ALA A 18 5.24 4.75 12.60
N ASP A 19 5.28 5.32 13.81
CA ASP A 19 5.71 4.66 15.03
C ASP A 19 5.17 5.40 16.26
N GLU A 20 4.59 4.66 17.21
CA GLU A 20 4.03 5.24 18.43
C GLU A 20 5.13 5.85 19.31
N SER A 21 6.36 5.31 19.25
CA SER A 21 7.50 5.83 20.01
C SER A 21 8.16 7.07 19.38
N LEU A 22 7.77 7.45 18.15
CA LEU A 22 8.32 8.62 17.46
C LEU A 22 7.57 9.92 17.76
N GLY A 23 6.55 9.89 18.63
CA GLY A 23 5.83 11.09 19.04
C GLY A 23 6.75 12.19 19.59
N LEU A 24 6.40 13.46 19.33
CA LEU A 24 7.03 14.60 20.00
C LEU A 24 6.77 14.54 21.51
N GLN A 25 7.65 15.14 22.32
CA GLN A 25 7.40 15.22 23.77
C GLN A 25 6.07 15.93 24.03
N THR A 26 5.34 15.56 25.08
CA THR A 26 3.96 16.04 25.33
C THR A 26 3.85 17.57 25.32
N VAL A 27 4.88 18.27 25.79
CA VAL A 27 4.95 19.74 25.79
C VAL A 27 5.10 20.28 24.36
N GLU A 28 5.99 19.72 23.56
CA GLU A 28 6.22 20.09 22.16
C GLU A 28 5.00 19.79 21.30
N LYS A 29 4.33 18.66 21.54
CA LYS A 29 3.09 18.27 20.86
C LYS A 29 1.96 19.27 21.10
N ASN A 30 1.78 19.70 22.35
CA ASN A 30 0.75 20.67 22.71
C ASN A 30 1.06 22.06 22.15
N ARG A 31 2.34 22.46 22.11
CA ARG A 31 2.77 23.71 21.46
C ARG A 31 2.55 23.64 19.96
N PHE A 32 3.02 22.58 19.31
CA PHE A 32 2.88 22.36 17.87
C PHE A 32 1.41 22.33 17.43
N ALA A 33 0.54 21.68 18.19
CA ALA A 33 -0.89 21.60 17.88
C ALA A 33 -1.64 22.94 18.03
N ASN A 34 -1.10 23.90 18.80
CA ASN A 34 -1.84 25.11 19.17
C ASN A 34 -1.35 26.39 18.48
N PHE A 35 -0.22 26.40 17.77
CA PHE A 35 0.38 27.50 16.96
C PHE A 35 0.55 28.90 17.60
N ASP A 36 -0.28 29.28 18.58
CA ASP A 36 -0.51 30.64 19.08
C ASP A 36 0.67 31.22 19.88
N GLU A 37 1.74 30.44 20.12
CA GLU A 37 2.88 30.84 20.97
C GLU A 37 4.26 30.64 20.32
N MET A 38 4.35 30.38 19.01
CA MET A 38 5.63 30.08 18.35
C MET A 38 6.00 31.05 17.24
N ASN A 39 7.31 31.35 17.14
CA ASN A 39 7.85 32.01 15.96
C ASN A 39 7.86 31.03 14.77
N LEU A 40 7.86 31.59 13.55
CA LEU A 40 7.74 30.82 12.32
C LEU A 40 8.91 29.84 12.11
N GLU A 41 10.12 30.26 12.47
CA GLU A 41 11.34 29.44 12.33
C GLU A 41 11.28 28.17 13.18
N TYR A 42 10.86 28.29 14.44
CA TYR A 42 10.73 27.16 15.34
C TYR A 42 9.58 26.23 14.91
N TYR A 43 8.47 26.78 14.44
CA TYR A 43 7.40 25.98 13.82
C TYR A 43 7.89 25.17 12.61
N GLN A 44 8.64 25.82 11.69
CA GLN A 44 9.21 25.15 10.53
C GLN A 44 10.19 24.03 10.94
N SER A 45 11.00 24.27 11.98
CA SER A 45 11.92 23.26 12.51
C SER A 45 11.21 22.01 13.06
N LEU A 46 10.12 22.19 13.82
CA LEU A 46 9.32 21.08 14.35
C LEU A 46 8.62 20.30 13.23
N MET A 47 8.15 21.01 12.21
CA MET A 47 7.52 20.39 11.04
C MET A 47 8.54 19.55 10.26
N GLN A 48 9.73 20.09 10.02
CA GLN A 48 10.82 19.37 9.37
C GLN A 48 11.21 18.13 10.19
N GLU A 49 11.37 18.27 11.51
CA GLU A 49 11.69 17.15 12.39
C GLU A 49 10.64 16.04 12.33
N ALA A 50 9.35 16.40 12.34
CA ALA A 50 8.26 15.42 12.22
C ALA A 50 8.31 14.66 10.89
N ILE A 51 8.55 15.36 9.78
CA ILE A 51 8.66 14.76 8.44
C ILE A 51 9.91 13.86 8.34
N ASP A 52 11.03 14.29 8.91
CA ASP A 52 12.26 13.50 8.96
C ASP A 52 12.08 12.24 9.80
N LYS A 53 11.33 12.31 10.91
CA LYS A 53 11.00 11.14 11.74
C LYS A 53 10.10 10.17 10.98
N ILE A 54 9.05 10.65 10.32
CA ILE A 54 8.16 9.82 9.47
C ILE A 54 8.98 9.09 8.42
N SER A 55 9.88 9.79 7.74
CA SER A 55 10.62 9.22 6.62
C SER A 55 11.70 8.24 7.05
N ARG A 56 12.39 8.52 8.16
CA ARG A 56 13.28 7.55 8.81
C ARG A 56 12.52 6.30 9.24
N ALA A 57 11.30 6.44 9.76
CA ALA A 57 10.46 5.31 10.14
C ALA A 57 10.08 4.45 8.93
N LEU A 58 9.74 5.10 7.81
CA LEU A 58 9.37 4.43 6.57
C LEU A 58 10.58 3.89 5.78
N GLY A 59 11.80 4.23 6.17
CA GLY A 59 13.02 3.82 5.46
C GLY A 59 13.11 4.44 4.06
N VAL A 60 12.57 5.64 3.89
CA VAL A 60 12.65 6.40 2.63
C VAL A 60 13.72 7.47 2.80
N GLU A 61 14.82 7.35 2.04
CA GLU A 61 15.74 8.48 1.91
C GLU A 61 15.02 9.60 1.16
N LEU A 62 14.83 10.71 1.86
CA LEU A 62 14.02 11.85 1.42
C LEU A 62 14.63 12.80 0.38
N PRO A 63 15.90 12.78 -0.06
CA PRO A 63 16.48 13.97 -0.69
C PRO A 63 15.73 14.44 -1.95
N ASN A 64 15.16 13.51 -2.73
CA ASN A 64 14.33 13.84 -3.91
C ASN A 64 12.81 13.85 -3.62
N LEU A 65 12.38 13.33 -2.47
CA LEU A 65 10.99 13.38 -2.02
C LEU A 65 10.67 14.75 -1.41
N HIS A 66 11.67 15.41 -0.81
CA HIS A 66 11.50 16.62 -0.01
C HIS A 66 10.76 17.72 -0.78
N GLU A 67 11.17 18.07 -2.00
CA GLU A 67 10.56 19.20 -2.70
C GLU A 67 9.12 18.90 -3.17
N THR A 68 8.87 17.81 -3.89
CA THR A 68 7.54 17.45 -4.40
C THR A 68 6.55 17.08 -3.29
N PHE A 69 7.00 16.34 -2.25
CA PHE A 69 6.15 15.96 -1.13
C PHE A 69 5.92 17.13 -0.18
N LEU A 70 6.91 18.00 0.08
CA LEU A 70 6.65 19.23 0.83
C LEU A 70 5.73 20.15 0.06
N GLN A 71 5.91 20.31 -1.25
CA GLN A 71 5.01 21.12 -2.06
C GLN A 71 3.57 20.60 -1.97
N THR A 72 3.40 19.27 -2.06
CA THR A 72 2.11 18.59 -1.82
C THR A 72 1.53 18.89 -0.44
N LEU A 73 2.36 18.79 0.60
CA LEU A 73 1.96 19.08 1.97
C LEU A 73 1.62 20.56 2.16
N ILE A 74 2.34 21.48 1.52
CA ILE A 74 2.12 22.94 1.54
C ILE A 74 0.81 23.30 0.81
N GLU A 75 0.55 22.70 -0.35
CA GLU A 75 -0.70 22.88 -1.09
C GLU A 75 -1.89 22.36 -0.28
N THR A 76 -1.76 21.15 0.27
CA THR A 76 -2.77 20.54 1.14
C THR A 76 -2.97 21.36 2.43
N PHE A 77 -1.88 21.90 3.00
CA PHE A 77 -1.91 22.79 4.17
C PHE A 77 -2.66 24.07 3.86
N SER A 78 -2.38 24.71 2.72
CA SER A 78 -3.01 25.95 2.31
C SER A 78 -4.52 25.78 2.12
N ILE A 79 -4.93 24.65 1.51
CA ILE A 79 -6.34 24.29 1.36
C ILE A 79 -6.97 24.03 2.73
N ASN A 80 -6.35 23.23 3.60
CA ASN A 80 -6.90 22.93 4.92
C ASN A 80 -7.03 24.20 5.79
N LYS A 81 -6.01 25.07 5.80
CA LYS A 81 -6.04 26.33 6.54
C LYS A 81 -7.13 27.28 6.02
N ARG A 82 -7.36 27.30 4.71
CA ARG A 82 -8.47 28.04 4.10
C ARG A 82 -9.82 27.48 4.54
N LEU A 83 -10.01 26.16 4.45
CA LEU A 83 -11.23 25.50 4.89
C LEU A 83 -11.49 25.74 6.38
N TYR A 84 -10.46 25.61 7.23
CA TYR A 84 -10.53 25.89 8.66
C TYR A 84 -11.02 27.31 8.98
N LYS A 85 -10.61 28.31 8.19
CA LYS A 85 -10.99 29.71 8.39
C LYS A 85 -12.34 30.08 7.79
N GLU A 86 -12.67 29.52 6.63
CA GLU A 86 -13.80 29.97 5.79
C GLU A 86 -15.05 29.08 5.93
N VAL A 87 -14.92 27.85 6.42
CA VAL A 87 -16.04 26.90 6.49
C VAL A 87 -16.68 26.87 7.87
N HIS A 88 -17.96 27.21 7.92
CA HIS A 88 -18.80 27.06 9.10
C HIS A 88 -19.51 25.70 9.08
N THR A 89 -19.17 24.82 10.03
CA THR A 89 -19.71 23.45 10.12
C THR A 89 -21.14 23.38 10.67
N HIS A 90 -21.69 24.48 11.18
CA HIS A 90 -23.03 24.58 11.78
C HIS A 90 -23.35 23.40 12.71
N ASN A 91 -24.38 22.61 12.38
CA ASN A 91 -24.85 21.45 13.14
C ASN A 91 -24.19 20.12 12.72
N ALA A 92 -23.16 20.15 11.86
CA ALA A 92 -22.46 18.94 11.45
C ALA A 92 -21.71 18.31 12.63
N THR A 93 -21.75 16.99 12.69
CA THR A 93 -20.97 16.18 13.62
C THR A 93 -19.51 16.06 13.16
N ASP A 94 -18.59 15.77 14.08
CA ASP A 94 -17.18 15.55 13.74
C ASP A 94 -16.99 14.45 12.69
N LYS A 95 -17.86 13.42 12.72
CA LYS A 95 -17.89 12.33 11.74
C LYS A 95 -18.22 12.81 10.34
N GLN A 96 -19.24 13.66 10.21
CA GLN A 96 -19.64 14.23 8.93
C GLN A 96 -18.56 15.14 8.38
N VAL A 97 -18.00 16.02 9.22
CA VAL A 97 -16.90 16.90 8.82
C VAL A 97 -15.69 16.10 8.36
N LEU A 98 -15.29 15.06 9.11
CA LEU A 98 -14.18 14.20 8.71
C LEU A 98 -14.45 13.47 7.40
N TRP A 99 -15.66 12.93 7.22
CA TRP A 99 -16.05 12.26 5.98
C TRP A 99 -15.88 13.19 4.78
N GLU A 100 -16.46 14.39 4.84
CA GLU A 100 -16.40 15.37 3.75
C GLU A 100 -14.96 15.81 3.44
N LEU A 101 -14.14 16.04 4.47
CA LEU A 101 -12.73 16.40 4.28
C LEU A 101 -11.93 15.25 3.65
N MET A 102 -12.15 14.01 4.10
CA MET A 102 -11.46 12.84 3.55
C MET A 102 -11.84 12.59 2.09
N SER A 103 -13.14 12.58 1.78
CA SER A 103 -13.64 12.24 0.43
C SER A 103 -13.41 13.34 -0.59
N ARG A 104 -13.47 14.62 -0.20
CA ARG A 104 -13.37 15.73 -1.17
C ARG A 104 -12.00 16.39 -1.25
N VAL A 105 -11.20 16.30 -0.20
CA VAL A 105 -9.95 17.08 -0.10
C VAL A 105 -8.75 16.16 0.03
N TYR A 106 -8.69 15.39 1.12
CA TYR A 106 -7.46 14.66 1.46
C TYR A 106 -7.19 13.49 0.54
N ILE A 107 -8.17 12.63 0.25
CA ILE A 107 -7.95 11.49 -0.64
C ILE A 107 -7.62 11.96 -2.06
N PRO A 108 -8.42 12.83 -2.71
CA PRO A 108 -8.09 13.30 -4.05
C PRO A 108 -6.72 13.98 -4.12
N GLY A 109 -6.42 14.87 -3.17
CA GLY A 109 -5.13 15.57 -3.11
C GLY A 109 -3.96 14.59 -2.99
N VAL A 110 -3.93 13.80 -1.91
CA VAL A 110 -2.85 12.84 -1.66
C VAL A 110 -2.68 11.88 -2.84
N THR A 111 -3.77 11.35 -3.39
CA THR A 111 -3.70 10.43 -4.51
C THR A 111 -3.09 11.04 -5.77
N ILE A 112 -3.48 12.26 -6.15
CA ILE A 112 -2.92 12.93 -7.33
C ILE A 112 -1.41 13.10 -7.19
N HIS A 113 -0.96 13.53 -6.03
CA HIS A 113 0.46 13.75 -5.78
C HIS A 113 1.25 12.44 -5.71
N LEU A 114 0.67 11.38 -5.13
CA LEU A 114 1.28 10.04 -5.15
C LEU A 114 1.44 9.51 -6.57
N VAL A 115 0.41 9.65 -7.42
CA VAL A 115 0.51 9.23 -8.82
C VAL A 115 1.53 10.05 -9.60
N LYS A 116 1.59 11.37 -9.41
CA LYS A 116 2.62 12.23 -10.00
C LYS A 116 4.01 11.76 -9.62
N TYR A 117 4.23 11.52 -8.32
CA TYR A 117 5.49 10.99 -7.82
C TYR A 117 5.86 9.65 -8.46
N ASP A 118 4.91 8.72 -8.51
CA ASP A 118 5.10 7.40 -9.12
C ASP A 118 5.45 7.49 -10.62
N PHE A 119 4.94 8.50 -11.32
CA PHE A 119 5.22 8.75 -12.74
C PHE A 119 6.59 9.41 -12.96
N GLU A 120 6.94 10.41 -12.15
CA GLU A 120 8.19 11.17 -12.26
C GLU A 120 9.43 10.35 -11.86
N MET A 121 9.32 9.52 -10.82
CA MET A 121 10.48 8.85 -10.22
C MET A 121 10.83 7.50 -10.85
N SER A 122 10.06 7.00 -11.83
CA SER A 122 10.23 5.66 -12.44
C SER A 122 10.26 4.46 -11.46
N GLU A 123 10.11 4.71 -10.16
CA GLU A 123 10.07 3.72 -9.07
C GLU A 123 8.77 3.86 -8.29
N ARG A 124 7.73 3.20 -8.81
CA ARG A 124 6.46 3.05 -8.12
C ARG A 124 6.65 2.42 -6.73
N TRP A 125 5.90 2.88 -5.73
CA TRP A 125 5.96 2.32 -4.37
C TRP A 125 5.52 0.87 -4.25
N ASP A 126 4.74 0.40 -5.22
CA ASP A 126 4.27 -0.98 -5.35
C ASP A 126 4.99 -1.74 -6.48
N LYS A 127 6.10 -1.23 -7.02
CA LYS A 127 6.95 -1.93 -8.00
C LYS A 127 7.26 -3.34 -7.51
N GLY A 128 7.05 -4.37 -8.33
CA GLY A 128 7.25 -5.76 -7.91
C GLY A 128 6.24 -6.30 -6.87
N MET A 129 5.14 -5.59 -6.63
CA MET A 129 3.93 -6.11 -5.98
C MET A 129 2.88 -6.50 -7.03
N PRO A 130 1.85 -7.29 -6.68
CA PRO A 130 0.71 -7.53 -7.56
C PRO A 130 0.08 -6.23 -8.08
N SER A 131 0.14 -5.98 -9.39
CA SER A 131 -0.17 -4.67 -9.99
C SER A 131 -1.63 -4.20 -9.87
N ARG A 132 -2.56 -5.08 -9.49
CA ARG A 132 -3.99 -4.79 -9.35
C ARG A 132 -4.51 -4.91 -7.92
N GLU A 133 -3.59 -5.02 -6.97
CA GLU A 133 -3.92 -4.99 -5.56
C GLU A 133 -3.22 -3.83 -4.87
N PHE A 134 -4.00 -2.93 -4.27
CA PHE A 134 -3.43 -2.00 -3.30
C PHE A 134 -3.13 -2.77 -2.03
N LEU A 135 -1.91 -3.30 -1.92
CA LEU A 135 -1.48 -4.09 -0.76
C LEU A 135 -1.57 -3.30 0.55
N TYR A 136 -1.51 -1.97 0.46
CA TYR A 136 -1.56 -1.09 1.62
C TYR A 136 -2.97 -0.70 2.06
N LEU A 137 -4.02 -1.09 1.32
CA LEU A 137 -5.41 -0.85 1.71
C LEU A 137 -6.08 -2.11 2.25
N PRO A 138 -6.95 -2.02 3.28
CA PRO A 138 -7.81 -3.12 3.66
C PRO A 138 -8.71 -3.56 2.50
N SER A 139 -8.93 -4.87 2.35
CA SER A 139 -9.95 -5.41 1.44
C SER A 139 -10.75 -6.51 2.13
N LYS A 140 -11.87 -6.92 1.54
CA LYS A 140 -12.60 -8.09 2.04
C LYS A 140 -11.72 -9.34 1.93
N ASP A 141 -11.72 -10.19 2.95
CA ASP A 141 -11.05 -11.49 2.93
C ASP A 141 -11.90 -12.47 2.12
N ILE A 142 -11.31 -13.05 1.07
CA ILE A 142 -11.93 -14.10 0.25
C ILE A 142 -11.26 -15.41 0.65
N GLU A 143 -11.40 -15.81 1.92
CA GLU A 143 -10.98 -17.12 2.38
C GLU A 143 -12.09 -18.15 2.08
N THR A 144 -12.22 -18.51 0.80
CA THR A 144 -12.82 -19.79 0.36
C THR A 144 -11.92 -20.45 -0.68
N GLY A 145 -10.84 -21.08 -0.19
CA GLY A 145 -10.31 -22.32 -0.77
C GLY A 145 -10.01 -22.36 -2.26
N LYS A 146 -9.26 -21.39 -2.78
CA LYS A 146 -8.34 -21.45 -3.94
C LYS A 146 -7.75 -20.05 -4.08
N PHE A 147 -6.46 -19.94 -4.41
CA PHE A 147 -5.83 -18.64 -4.67
C PHE A 147 -6.68 -17.86 -5.68
N SER A 148 -7.42 -16.85 -5.21
CA SER A 148 -8.11 -15.88 -6.07
C SER A 148 -7.80 -14.48 -5.58
N LEU A 149 -6.75 -13.91 -6.16
CA LEU A 149 -6.83 -12.51 -6.57
C LEU A 149 -7.94 -12.51 -7.65
N PRO A 150 -8.97 -11.63 -7.61
CA PRO A 150 -8.78 -10.20 -7.39
C PRO A 150 -9.88 -9.42 -6.64
N ILE A 151 -9.52 -8.18 -6.31
CA ILE A 151 -10.39 -7.06 -5.88
C ILE A 151 -11.50 -6.74 -6.90
N HIS A 152 -11.37 -7.10 -8.18
CA HIS A 152 -12.38 -6.81 -9.21
C HIS A 152 -13.73 -7.54 -8.96
N LYS A 153 -13.73 -8.75 -8.38
CA LYS A 153 -14.98 -9.43 -7.98
C LYS A 153 -15.58 -8.89 -6.68
N VAL A 154 -14.84 -8.10 -5.91
CA VAL A 154 -15.34 -7.45 -4.67
C VAL A 154 -16.37 -6.37 -4.99
N MET A 155 -16.36 -5.82 -6.21
CA MET A 155 -17.19 -4.67 -6.55
C MET A 155 -18.55 -4.99 -7.17
N LEU A 156 -18.77 -6.21 -7.69
CA LEU A 156 -20.01 -6.44 -8.44
C LEU A 156 -20.95 -7.51 -7.87
N HIS A 157 -20.62 -8.78 -7.73
CA HIS A 157 -21.66 -9.77 -7.38
C HIS A 157 -21.15 -10.84 -6.41
N SER A 158 -21.81 -10.99 -5.24
CA SER A 158 -22.04 -12.30 -4.61
C SER A 158 -22.85 -12.16 -3.32
N LYS A 159 -23.88 -13.01 -3.19
CA LYS A 159 -24.72 -13.25 -2.02
C LYS A 159 -23.98 -14.02 -0.89
N ASP A 160 -22.66 -14.22 -0.97
CA ASP A 160 -21.87 -14.99 0.01
C ASP A 160 -21.26 -14.13 1.14
N ILE A 161 -21.68 -12.87 1.29
CA ILE A 161 -21.06 -11.88 2.19
C ILE A 161 -21.92 -11.66 3.43
N GLU A 162 -22.02 -12.65 4.31
CA GLU A 162 -22.70 -12.42 5.60
C GLU A 162 -21.75 -12.30 6.81
N THR A 163 -20.48 -12.71 6.73
CA THR A 163 -19.57 -12.69 7.90
C THR A 163 -18.09 -12.31 7.64
N GLY A 164 -17.76 -11.74 6.47
CA GLY A 164 -16.37 -11.55 6.03
C GLY A 164 -15.48 -10.74 6.99
N LYS A 165 -14.28 -11.26 7.29
CA LYS A 165 -13.19 -10.50 7.93
C LYS A 165 -12.52 -9.56 6.92
N LEU A 166 -11.83 -8.53 7.41
CA LEU A 166 -10.96 -7.73 6.55
C LEU A 166 -9.59 -8.40 6.42
N PHE A 167 -9.10 -8.41 5.19
CA PHE A 167 -7.72 -8.71 4.86
C PHE A 167 -6.91 -7.41 4.95
N LEU A 168 -6.08 -7.31 5.99
CA LEU A 168 -5.37 -6.09 6.35
C LEU A 168 -4.01 -5.96 5.65
N PRO A 169 -3.47 -4.73 5.54
CA PRO A 169 -2.23 -4.47 4.82
C PRO A 169 -1.02 -5.33 5.23
N VAL A 170 -0.79 -5.51 6.53
CA VAL A 170 0.34 -6.34 6.99
C VAL A 170 0.17 -7.79 6.55
N GLN A 171 -1.06 -8.32 6.55
CA GLN A 171 -1.32 -9.68 6.10
C GLN A 171 -1.03 -9.84 4.61
N LYS A 172 -1.39 -8.84 3.80
CA LYS A 172 -1.10 -8.81 2.36
C LYS A 172 0.40 -8.84 2.08
N VAL A 173 1.17 -7.97 2.74
CA VAL A 173 2.63 -7.96 2.61
C VAL A 173 3.26 -9.26 3.13
N MET A 174 2.75 -9.84 4.21
CA MET A 174 3.19 -11.15 4.70
C MET A 174 2.95 -12.28 3.68
N ARG A 175 1.79 -12.29 2.99
CA ARG A 175 1.52 -13.27 1.93
C ARG A 175 2.45 -13.08 0.74
N TRP A 176 2.68 -11.83 0.32
CA TRP A 176 3.66 -11.51 -0.73
C TRP A 176 5.08 -11.98 -0.35
N TRP A 177 5.52 -11.76 0.89
CA TRP A 177 6.84 -12.21 1.34
C TRP A 177 6.97 -13.73 1.34
N LEU A 178 5.96 -14.46 1.83
CA LEU A 178 5.94 -15.93 1.81
C LEU A 178 5.92 -16.49 0.39
N ASP A 179 5.20 -15.84 -0.54
CA ASP A 179 5.18 -16.19 -1.96
C ASP A 179 6.59 -16.10 -2.59
N LEU A 180 7.34 -15.03 -2.31
CA LEU A 180 8.71 -14.88 -2.81
C LEU A 180 9.70 -15.85 -2.16
N LEU A 181 9.52 -16.17 -0.87
CA LEU A 181 10.36 -17.18 -0.21
C LEU A 181 10.09 -18.59 -0.76
N GLY A 182 8.86 -18.87 -1.20
CA GLY A 182 8.42 -20.20 -1.61
C GLY A 182 8.27 -21.17 -0.44
N VAL A 183 7.98 -20.66 0.76
CA VAL A 183 7.86 -21.46 1.99
C VAL A 183 6.65 -21.04 2.83
N GLY A 184 6.19 -21.95 3.69
CA GLY A 184 5.16 -21.66 4.68
C GLY A 184 5.68 -20.87 5.88
N ARG A 185 4.75 -20.28 6.64
CA ARG A 185 5.04 -19.43 7.81
C ARG A 185 5.93 -20.09 8.87
N THR A 186 5.70 -21.35 9.19
CA THR A 186 6.50 -22.06 10.21
C THR A 186 7.96 -22.19 9.78
N ARG A 187 8.21 -22.47 8.51
CA ARG A 187 9.58 -22.51 7.96
C ARG A 187 10.24 -21.13 7.94
N LEU A 188 9.49 -20.06 7.66
CA LEU A 188 9.99 -18.69 7.82
C LEU A 188 10.41 -18.41 9.27
N ALA A 189 9.59 -18.82 10.25
CA ALA A 189 9.93 -18.67 11.66
C ALA A 189 11.25 -19.37 12.00
N ASP A 190 11.44 -20.61 11.54
CA ASP A 190 12.69 -21.35 11.74
C ASP A 190 13.89 -20.64 11.11
N MET A 191 13.74 -20.10 9.90
CA MET A 191 14.81 -19.37 9.21
C MET A 191 15.19 -18.09 9.97
N ILE A 192 14.22 -17.33 10.46
CA ILE A 192 14.45 -16.12 11.27
C ILE A 192 15.13 -16.48 12.59
N VAL A 193 14.67 -17.52 13.30
CA VAL A 193 15.30 -17.97 14.55
C VAL A 193 16.75 -18.39 14.32
N LYS A 194 17.03 -19.13 13.24
CA LYS A 194 18.40 -19.52 12.88
C LYS A 194 19.26 -18.29 12.59
N GLY A 195 18.77 -17.36 11.77
CA GLY A 195 19.50 -16.14 11.43
C GLY A 195 19.80 -15.26 12.65
N LEU A 196 18.80 -15.06 13.52
CA LEU A 196 18.98 -14.31 14.76
C LEU A 196 19.98 -14.98 15.72
N LYS A 197 20.03 -16.31 15.77
CA LYS A 197 21.03 -17.03 16.56
C LYS A 197 22.44 -16.82 16.00
N SER A 198 22.60 -16.89 14.68
CA SER A 198 23.89 -16.68 14.02
C SER A 198 24.39 -15.23 14.13
N ALA A 199 23.50 -14.25 14.28
CA ALA A 199 23.86 -12.84 14.40
C ALA A 199 24.28 -12.42 15.81
N LYS A 200 24.03 -13.24 16.84
CA LYS A 200 24.32 -12.90 18.25
C LYS A 200 25.59 -13.57 18.76
N LYS A 201 26.26 -12.89 19.71
CA LYS A 201 27.35 -13.48 20.49
C LYS A 201 26.80 -14.52 21.47
N GLU A 202 27.60 -15.53 21.80
CA GLU A 202 27.21 -16.66 22.64
C GLU A 202 26.67 -16.23 24.03
N SER A 203 27.27 -15.21 24.64
CA SER A 203 26.83 -14.61 25.91
C SER A 203 25.44 -13.94 25.86
N GLU A 204 24.96 -13.56 24.68
CA GLU A 204 23.64 -12.95 24.47
C GLU A 204 22.57 -14.00 24.15
N LEU A 205 22.96 -15.15 23.61
CA LEU A 205 22.06 -16.25 23.28
C LEU A 205 21.37 -16.80 24.52
N GLU A 206 22.10 -16.97 25.62
CA GLU A 206 21.57 -17.50 26.88
C GLU A 206 20.49 -16.60 27.50
N LYS A 207 20.53 -15.29 27.21
CA LYS A 207 19.60 -14.29 27.75
C LYS A 207 18.46 -13.96 26.78
N THR A 208 18.55 -14.36 25.51
CA THR A 208 17.59 -13.99 24.48
C THR A 208 16.50 -15.05 24.32
N LYS A 209 15.24 -14.68 24.59
CA LYS A 209 14.08 -15.54 24.33
C LYS A 209 13.67 -15.44 22.85
N PHE A 210 13.95 -16.48 22.07
CA PHE A 210 13.53 -16.60 20.67
C PHE A 210 12.11 -17.20 20.50
N GLY A 211 11.49 -17.70 21.58
CA GLY A 211 10.25 -18.47 21.54
C GLY A 211 9.03 -17.76 20.95
N ASN A 212 9.06 -16.43 20.80
CA ASN A 212 7.91 -15.65 20.34
C ASN A 212 7.91 -15.38 18.83
N VAL A 213 8.92 -15.83 18.06
CA VAL A 213 9.01 -15.53 16.62
C VAL A 213 7.83 -16.14 15.84
N GLU A 214 7.56 -17.43 16.05
CA GLU A 214 6.46 -18.11 15.35
C GLU A 214 5.11 -17.49 15.69
N ASP A 215 4.86 -17.19 16.96
CA ASP A 215 3.62 -16.53 17.41
C ASP A 215 3.48 -15.12 16.85
N ASN A 216 4.56 -14.33 16.81
CA ASN A 216 4.56 -13.00 16.20
C ASN A 216 4.18 -13.09 14.71
N LEU A 217 4.85 -13.96 13.94
CA LEU A 217 4.58 -14.13 12.52
C LEU A 217 3.17 -14.68 12.27
N LYS A 218 2.68 -15.57 13.14
CA LYS A 218 1.29 -16.05 13.09
C LYS A 218 0.31 -14.92 13.34
N ALA A 219 0.60 -14.06 14.30
CA ALA A 219 -0.24 -12.90 14.59
C ALA A 219 -0.24 -11.89 13.43
N TRP A 220 0.90 -11.68 12.76
CA TRP A 220 0.99 -10.79 11.60
C TRP A 220 0.25 -11.36 10.40
N TYR A 221 0.42 -12.66 10.12
CA TYR A 221 -0.24 -13.36 9.02
C TYR A 221 -1.77 -13.40 9.19
N THR A 222 -2.25 -13.63 10.41
CA THR A 222 -3.69 -13.66 10.74
C THR A 222 -4.28 -12.27 11.01
N GLY A 223 -3.45 -11.22 10.98
CA GLY A 223 -3.85 -9.85 11.29
C GLY A 223 -4.23 -9.66 12.77
N SER A 224 -3.92 -10.61 13.64
CA SER A 224 -4.24 -10.62 15.07
C SER A 224 -3.60 -9.45 15.83
N SER A 225 -2.36 -9.10 15.49
CA SER A 225 -1.63 -7.97 16.07
C SER A 225 -0.94 -7.15 15.00
N LEU A 226 -0.65 -5.89 15.34
CA LEU A 226 0.22 -5.05 14.52
C LEU A 226 1.69 -5.33 14.88
N PRO A 227 2.61 -5.47 13.90
CA PRO A 227 4.04 -5.55 14.16
C PRO A 227 4.58 -4.27 14.83
N SER A 228 5.54 -4.41 15.73
CA SER A 228 6.36 -3.27 16.21
C SER A 228 7.45 -2.96 15.20
N ALA A 229 7.86 -1.69 15.09
CA ALA A 229 8.93 -1.26 14.17
C ALA A 229 10.23 -2.04 14.40
N ASP A 230 10.63 -2.26 15.66
CA ASP A 230 11.87 -2.98 15.98
C ASP A 230 11.84 -4.43 15.50
N LYS A 231 10.76 -5.17 15.76
CA LYS A 231 10.59 -6.53 15.22
C LYS A 231 10.63 -6.58 13.70
N ILE A 232 10.09 -5.56 12.99
CA ILE A 232 10.21 -5.50 11.53
C ILE A 232 11.69 -5.36 11.15
N LYS A 233 12.41 -4.41 11.77
CA LYS A 233 13.84 -4.22 11.51
C LYS A 233 14.64 -5.50 11.78
N ASP A 234 14.41 -6.15 12.92
CA ASP A 234 15.10 -7.37 13.32
C ASP A 234 14.84 -8.52 12.33
N TYR A 235 13.57 -8.79 12.00
CA TYR A 235 13.21 -9.94 11.18
C TYR A 235 13.58 -9.75 9.71
N CYS A 236 13.46 -8.52 9.18
CA CYS A 236 13.75 -8.22 7.78
C CYS A 236 15.24 -8.06 7.48
N SER A 237 16.09 -7.95 8.51
CA SER A 237 17.55 -7.88 8.35
C SER A 237 18.22 -9.26 8.26
N ILE A 238 17.45 -10.34 8.45
CA ILE A 238 17.97 -11.70 8.35
C ILE A 238 18.10 -12.09 6.88
N GLU A 239 19.29 -12.57 6.51
CA GLU A 239 19.54 -13.17 5.20
C GLU A 239 18.72 -14.44 5.01
N LEU A 240 17.83 -14.44 4.01
CA LEU A 240 16.94 -15.54 3.69
C LEU A 240 17.14 -16.01 2.25
N THR A 241 16.93 -17.31 2.02
CA THR A 241 16.93 -17.88 0.67
C THR A 241 15.54 -17.75 0.05
N TYR A 242 15.47 -17.11 -1.12
CA TYR A 242 14.23 -16.94 -1.88
C TYR A 242 14.15 -17.97 -3.00
N ARG A 243 13.14 -18.84 -2.94
CA ARG A 243 12.91 -19.88 -3.96
C ARG A 243 11.72 -19.59 -4.87
N GLY A 244 10.89 -18.62 -4.50
CA GLY A 244 9.73 -18.20 -5.26
C GLY A 244 9.99 -16.96 -6.12
N THR A 245 11.24 -16.76 -6.55
CA THR A 245 11.67 -15.59 -7.32
C THR A 245 12.11 -15.99 -8.73
N PHE A 246 11.88 -15.12 -9.70
CA PHE A 246 12.32 -15.33 -11.08
C PHE A 246 13.74 -14.77 -11.28
N ASN A 247 14.67 -15.62 -11.69
CA ASN A 247 16.02 -15.19 -12.04
C ASN A 247 16.11 -14.86 -13.53
N TRP A 248 16.03 -13.57 -13.85
CA TRP A 248 16.06 -13.12 -15.25
C TRP A 248 17.46 -13.19 -15.85
N ASN A 249 17.72 -14.25 -16.61
CA ASN A 249 18.98 -14.41 -17.33
C ASN A 249 18.99 -13.65 -18.67
N LYS A 250 19.62 -12.47 -18.69
CA LYS A 250 19.73 -11.62 -19.88
C LYS A 250 20.70 -12.14 -20.95
N THR A 251 21.46 -13.20 -20.68
CA THR A 251 22.38 -13.79 -21.69
C THR A 251 21.68 -14.73 -22.66
N LEU A 252 20.45 -15.14 -22.35
CA LEU A 252 19.63 -16.00 -23.21
C LEU A 252 19.03 -15.20 -24.38
N SER A 253 18.63 -15.89 -25.45
CA SER A 253 17.87 -15.26 -26.54
C SER A 253 16.49 -14.78 -26.06
N ALA A 254 15.88 -13.84 -26.79
CA ALA A 254 14.57 -13.29 -26.40
C ALA A 254 13.48 -14.38 -26.27
N GLU A 255 13.49 -15.38 -27.16
CA GLU A 255 12.56 -16.50 -27.10
C GLU A 255 12.83 -17.40 -25.89
N GLU A 256 14.09 -17.71 -25.58
CA GLU A 256 14.44 -18.49 -24.39
C GLU A 256 14.07 -17.76 -23.09
N GLN A 257 14.27 -16.44 -23.04
CA GLN A 257 13.83 -15.62 -21.90
C GLN A 257 12.31 -15.68 -21.74
N PHE A 258 11.56 -15.60 -22.84
CA PHE A 258 10.10 -15.72 -22.85
C PHE A 258 9.64 -17.10 -22.35
N GLN A 259 10.22 -18.17 -22.87
CA GLN A 259 9.88 -19.54 -22.45
C GLN A 259 10.23 -19.79 -20.99
N ALA A 260 11.37 -19.27 -20.50
CA ALA A 260 11.75 -19.36 -19.09
C ALA A 260 10.77 -18.62 -18.18
N ALA A 261 10.36 -17.40 -18.54
CA ALA A 261 9.37 -16.64 -17.78
C ALA A 261 8.01 -17.34 -17.77
N LEU A 262 7.59 -17.90 -18.91
CA LEU A 262 6.33 -18.64 -19.03
C LEU A 262 6.34 -19.93 -18.20
N ALA A 263 7.42 -20.70 -18.26
CA ALA A 263 7.61 -21.90 -17.45
C ALA A 263 7.60 -21.58 -15.95
N PHE A 264 8.27 -20.50 -15.53
CA PHE A 264 8.26 -20.07 -14.15
C PHE A 264 6.83 -19.75 -13.65
N VAL A 265 6.05 -18.93 -14.36
CA VAL A 265 4.70 -18.57 -13.90
C VAL A 265 3.70 -19.73 -13.99
N ARG A 266 3.85 -20.60 -14.99
CA ARG A 266 2.93 -21.72 -15.24
C ARG A 266 3.25 -22.93 -14.38
N ASP A 267 4.52 -23.33 -14.33
CA ASP A 267 4.94 -24.62 -13.80
C ASP A 267 5.43 -24.49 -12.35
N GLU A 268 6.20 -23.45 -12.02
CA GLU A 268 6.69 -23.24 -10.66
C GLU A 268 5.67 -22.51 -9.78
N LYS A 269 5.05 -21.44 -10.29
CA LYS A 269 4.04 -20.67 -9.57
C LYS A 269 2.62 -21.21 -9.71
N ALA A 270 2.39 -22.13 -10.65
CA ALA A 270 1.08 -22.72 -10.92
C ALA A 270 -0.04 -21.68 -11.14
N LEU A 271 0.28 -20.54 -11.77
CA LEU A 271 -0.69 -19.48 -12.03
C LEU A 271 -1.48 -19.76 -13.31
N SER A 272 -2.79 -19.60 -13.24
CA SER A 272 -3.64 -19.53 -14.42
C SER A 272 -3.49 -18.17 -15.12
N PRO A 273 -3.86 -18.04 -16.41
CA PRO A 273 -3.90 -16.75 -17.09
C PRO A 273 -4.73 -15.70 -16.34
N GLU A 274 -5.87 -16.11 -15.75
CA GLU A 274 -6.70 -15.25 -14.91
C GLU A 274 -5.93 -14.76 -13.68
N ALA A 275 -5.32 -15.67 -12.92
CA ALA A 275 -4.56 -15.31 -11.73
C ALA A 275 -3.35 -14.41 -12.04
N LEU A 276 -2.63 -14.70 -13.14
CA LEU A 276 -1.48 -13.89 -13.57
C LEU A 276 -1.88 -12.48 -14.01
N SER A 277 -3.06 -12.32 -14.62
CA SER A 277 -3.58 -11.00 -15.03
C SER A 277 -3.84 -10.04 -13.87
N HIS A 278 -3.82 -10.56 -12.63
CA HIS A 278 -3.93 -9.77 -11.40
C HIS A 278 -2.57 -9.50 -10.74
N GLN A 279 -1.53 -10.21 -11.18
CA GLN A 279 -0.16 -10.06 -10.68
C GLN A 279 0.64 -9.04 -11.48
N ILE A 280 0.45 -9.01 -12.80
CA ILE A 280 1.21 -8.17 -13.74
C ILE A 280 0.28 -7.42 -14.70
N ILE A 281 0.73 -6.26 -15.18
CA ILE A 281 0.07 -5.48 -16.23
C ILE A 281 1.04 -5.33 -17.40
N ILE A 282 0.66 -5.85 -18.57
CA ILE A 282 1.39 -5.62 -19.83
C ILE A 282 0.84 -4.34 -20.45
N LYS A 283 1.72 -3.36 -20.69
CA LYS A 283 1.35 -2.14 -21.39
C LYS A 283 1.25 -2.44 -22.89
N ILE A 284 0.09 -2.19 -23.49
CA ILE A 284 -0.08 -2.21 -24.94
C ILE A 284 -0.23 -0.76 -25.38
N GLU A 285 0.54 -0.35 -26.40
CA GLU A 285 0.35 0.96 -27.01
C GLU A 285 -1.05 1.02 -27.65
N PRO A 286 -1.79 2.11 -27.45
CA PRO A 286 -3.12 2.27 -28.03
C PRO A 286 -3.00 2.58 -29.53
N SER A 287 -2.64 1.57 -30.33
CA SER A 287 -2.74 1.67 -31.80
C SER A 287 -4.11 1.18 -32.24
N GLU A 288 -4.88 2.13 -32.77
CA GLU A 288 -6.09 1.98 -33.58
C GLU A 288 -7.34 1.46 -32.84
N ASP A 289 -8.12 2.46 -32.38
CA ASP A 289 -9.57 2.41 -32.22
C ASP A 289 -10.15 1.47 -31.14
N LEU A 290 -9.86 1.73 -29.85
CA LEU A 290 -10.61 1.10 -28.75
C LEU A 290 -10.85 2.04 -27.56
N SER A 291 -12.05 2.60 -27.54
CA SER A 291 -12.75 3.22 -26.41
C SER A 291 -13.23 2.21 -25.34
N HIS A 292 -12.59 1.03 -25.22
CA HIS A 292 -12.95 -0.02 -24.26
C HIS A 292 -11.77 -0.44 -23.37
N GLN A 293 -11.31 0.49 -22.52
CA GLN A 293 -10.05 0.38 -21.74
C GLN A 293 -10.07 -0.55 -20.51
N PHE A 294 -10.99 -1.53 -20.45
CA PHE A 294 -11.03 -2.51 -19.35
C PHE A 294 -11.13 -3.98 -19.79
N PHE A 295 -11.32 -4.26 -21.08
CA PHE A 295 -11.06 -5.58 -21.67
C PHE A 295 -9.59 -5.53 -22.16
N GLU A 296 -8.62 -6.34 -21.75
CA GLU A 296 -8.40 -7.74 -22.15
C GLU A 296 -7.22 -8.38 -21.37
N SER A 297 -6.89 -7.95 -20.14
CA SER A 297 -5.69 -8.50 -19.46
C SER A 297 -5.71 -10.02 -19.36
N GLN A 298 -6.88 -10.64 -19.20
CA GLN A 298 -7.02 -12.09 -19.18
C GLN A 298 -6.83 -12.71 -20.57
N GLU A 299 -7.37 -12.09 -21.63
CA GLU A 299 -7.20 -12.56 -23.01
C GLU A 299 -5.75 -12.40 -23.48
N ILE A 300 -5.10 -11.29 -23.12
CA ILE A 300 -3.66 -11.09 -23.33
C ILE A 300 -2.87 -12.19 -22.62
N MET A 301 -3.18 -12.50 -21.35
CA MET A 301 -2.50 -13.60 -20.65
C MET A 301 -2.79 -14.97 -21.28
N LYS A 302 -4.00 -15.22 -21.80
CA LYS A 302 -4.29 -16.45 -22.56
C LYS A 302 -3.47 -16.51 -23.85
N ALA A 303 -3.35 -15.41 -24.58
CA ALA A 303 -2.54 -15.31 -25.78
C ALA A 303 -1.05 -15.55 -25.46
N VAL A 304 -0.53 -14.96 -24.39
CA VAL A 304 0.83 -15.22 -23.86
C VAL A 304 1.03 -16.70 -23.57
N TYR A 305 0.09 -17.35 -22.87
CA TYR A 305 0.18 -18.77 -22.55
C TYR A 305 0.14 -19.66 -23.79
N SER A 306 -0.52 -19.20 -24.86
CA SER A 306 -0.53 -19.91 -26.15
C SER A 306 0.74 -19.69 -26.99
N GLY A 307 1.61 -18.75 -26.60
CA GLY A 307 2.82 -18.35 -27.34
C GLY A 307 2.56 -17.52 -28.60
N LYS A 308 1.28 -17.22 -28.92
CA LYS A 308 0.87 -16.49 -30.14
C LYS A 308 0.83 -14.98 -29.92
N VAL A 309 1.97 -14.40 -29.56
CA VAL A 309 2.10 -12.96 -29.29
C VAL A 309 3.33 -12.38 -29.99
N SER A 310 3.32 -11.07 -30.26
CA SER A 310 4.44 -10.37 -30.88
C SER A 310 5.67 -10.35 -29.98
N ASP A 311 6.86 -10.21 -30.57
CA ASP A 311 8.12 -10.17 -29.81
C ASP A 311 8.18 -8.98 -28.82
N LYS A 312 7.54 -7.85 -29.16
CA LYS A 312 7.37 -6.71 -28.24
C LYS A 312 6.60 -7.12 -26.99
N LEU A 313 5.50 -7.86 -27.15
CA LEU A 313 4.68 -8.31 -26.03
C LEU A 313 5.40 -9.40 -25.21
N LYS A 314 6.16 -10.28 -25.85
CA LYS A 314 7.03 -11.25 -25.15
C LYS A 314 8.05 -10.53 -24.26
N ALA A 315 8.73 -9.51 -24.79
CA ALA A 315 9.72 -8.75 -24.04
C ALA A 315 9.08 -8.03 -22.84
N GLU A 316 7.94 -7.37 -23.05
CA GLU A 316 7.19 -6.73 -21.96
C GLU A 316 6.75 -7.75 -20.90
N PHE A 317 6.26 -8.92 -21.31
CA PHE A 317 5.89 -9.99 -20.40
C PHE A 317 7.06 -10.45 -19.52
N VAL A 318 8.23 -10.71 -20.13
CA VAL A 318 9.44 -11.10 -19.38
C VAL A 318 9.82 -10.03 -18.36
N GLN A 319 9.80 -8.76 -18.76
CA GLN A 319 10.10 -7.64 -17.88
C GLN A 319 9.13 -7.57 -16.69
N GLN A 320 7.82 -7.71 -16.93
CA GLN A 320 6.81 -7.66 -15.88
C GLN A 320 6.93 -8.86 -14.92
N VAL A 321 7.23 -10.07 -15.41
CA VAL A 321 7.50 -11.25 -14.58
C VAL A 321 8.75 -11.04 -13.72
N ALA A 322 9.84 -10.55 -14.34
CA ALA A 322 11.08 -10.26 -13.65
C ALA A 322 10.92 -9.21 -12.56
N GLU A 323 10.10 -8.20 -12.78
CA GLU A 323 9.79 -7.19 -11.77
C GLU A 323 8.93 -7.76 -10.63
N ARG A 324 7.81 -8.43 -10.95
CA ARG A 324 6.86 -8.97 -9.96
C ARG A 324 7.50 -10.01 -9.04
N PHE A 325 8.36 -10.86 -9.58
CA PHE A 325 8.97 -11.96 -8.85
C PHE A 325 10.46 -11.75 -8.57
N ALA A 326 10.94 -10.50 -8.58
CA ALA A 326 12.29 -10.17 -8.15
C ALA A 326 12.53 -10.55 -6.68
N GLN A 327 13.76 -10.95 -6.36
CA GLN A 327 14.18 -11.09 -4.97
C GLN A 327 14.17 -9.71 -4.28
N PRO A 328 13.47 -9.56 -3.14
CA PRO A 328 13.44 -8.30 -2.43
C PRO A 328 14.73 -8.12 -1.64
N THR A 329 15.26 -6.90 -1.61
CA THR A 329 16.32 -6.53 -0.67
C THR A 329 15.74 -6.38 0.75
N HIS A 330 16.61 -6.42 1.77
CA HIS A 330 16.21 -6.16 3.15
C HIS A 330 15.50 -4.81 3.31
N GLU A 331 16.00 -3.76 2.65
CA GLU A 331 15.41 -2.43 2.69
C GLU A 331 14.03 -2.39 2.03
N ILE A 332 13.85 -3.04 0.87
CA ILE A 332 12.55 -3.13 0.22
C ILE A 332 11.53 -3.84 1.12
N LEU A 333 11.91 -4.97 1.72
CA LEU A 333 11.04 -5.74 2.61
C LEU A 333 10.65 -4.92 3.85
N LYS A 334 11.62 -4.28 4.51
CA LYS A 334 11.42 -3.41 5.67
C LYS A 334 10.50 -2.23 5.32
N LYS A 335 10.77 -1.51 4.23
CA LYS A 335 9.94 -0.39 3.74
C LYS A 335 8.48 -0.81 3.55
N ARG A 336 8.24 -1.94 2.88
CA ARG A 336 6.89 -2.46 2.61
C ARG A 336 6.13 -2.82 3.88
N LEU A 337 6.79 -3.51 4.82
CA LEU A 337 6.15 -3.87 6.09
C LEU A 337 5.92 -2.65 6.99
N MET A 338 6.84 -1.68 7.01
CA MET A 338 6.66 -0.43 7.74
C MET A 338 5.49 0.40 7.17
N LEU A 339 5.38 0.51 5.85
CA LEU A 339 4.28 1.20 5.20
C LEU A 339 2.94 0.48 5.46
N ALA A 340 2.88 -0.83 5.30
CA ALA A 340 1.69 -1.62 5.61
C ALA A 340 1.28 -1.48 7.07
N ARG A 341 2.25 -1.49 8.00
CA ARG A 341 2.02 -1.22 9.42
C ARG A 341 1.38 0.15 9.62
N MET A 342 1.98 1.20 9.04
CA MET A 342 1.51 2.58 9.19
C MET A 342 0.07 2.75 8.70
N VAL A 343 -0.22 2.28 7.48
CA VAL A 343 -1.56 2.42 6.90
C VAL A 343 -2.59 1.59 7.68
N GLN A 344 -2.24 0.37 8.08
CA GLN A 344 -3.11 -0.46 8.91
C GLN A 344 -3.41 0.18 10.27
N TYR A 345 -2.41 0.80 10.91
CA TYR A 345 -2.61 1.52 12.16
C TYR A 345 -3.51 2.74 11.97
N GLY A 346 -3.20 3.60 10.99
CA GLY A 346 -4.01 4.78 10.67
C GLY A 346 -5.46 4.43 10.37
N TYR A 347 -5.68 3.35 9.62
CA TYR A 347 -7.01 2.81 9.36
C TYR A 347 -7.73 2.38 10.65
N LEU A 348 -7.14 1.44 11.42
CA LEU A 348 -7.80 0.81 12.56
C LEU A 348 -7.92 1.71 13.79
N LYS A 349 -6.91 2.53 14.06
CA LYS A 349 -6.74 3.27 15.32
C LYS A 349 -7.03 4.76 15.20
N LYS A 350 -7.13 5.31 13.99
CA LYS A 350 -7.43 6.73 13.77
C LYS A 350 -8.72 6.93 12.97
N ILE A 351 -8.71 6.59 11.69
CA ILE A 351 -9.78 6.95 10.74
C ILE A 351 -11.07 6.23 11.11
N ALA A 352 -11.05 4.89 11.26
CA ALA A 352 -12.25 4.12 11.53
C ALA A 352 -12.91 4.48 12.87
N ILE A 353 -12.11 4.71 13.92
CA ILE A 353 -12.62 5.12 15.24
C ILE A 353 -13.29 6.49 15.14
N LYS A 354 -12.65 7.47 14.49
CA LYS A 354 -13.21 8.81 14.34
C LYS A 354 -14.49 8.83 13.53
N LEU A 355 -14.62 7.96 12.53
CA LEU A 355 -15.86 7.79 11.76
C LEU A 355 -16.91 6.94 12.49
N GLY A 356 -16.60 6.38 13.66
CA GLY A 356 -17.53 5.61 14.48
C GLY A 356 -17.78 4.19 13.98
N VAL A 357 -16.85 3.60 13.23
CA VAL A 357 -16.93 2.20 12.80
C VAL A 357 -16.72 1.28 14.00
N LYS A 358 -17.70 0.42 14.29
CA LYS A 358 -17.57 -0.62 15.32
C LYS A 358 -16.73 -1.78 14.78
N ASP A 359 -15.80 -2.25 15.60
CA ASP A 359 -14.90 -3.38 15.30
C ASP A 359 -14.34 -3.38 13.88
N PRO A 360 -13.61 -2.32 13.45
CA PRO A 360 -13.27 -2.11 12.05
C PRO A 360 -12.53 -3.29 11.41
N LYS A 361 -11.73 -4.03 12.19
CA LYS A 361 -11.04 -5.24 11.73
C LYS A 361 -11.98 -6.39 11.32
N LYS A 362 -13.14 -6.52 11.97
CA LYS A 362 -14.12 -7.59 11.72
C LYS A 362 -15.29 -7.13 10.84
N ASN A 363 -15.35 -5.84 10.52
CA ASN A 363 -16.47 -5.26 9.81
C ASN A 363 -16.12 -5.01 8.34
N ALA A 364 -16.35 -6.01 7.48
CA ALA A 364 -16.13 -5.86 6.04
C ALA A 364 -17.36 -5.30 5.28
N ARG A 365 -18.45 -4.94 5.98
CA ARG A 365 -19.67 -4.44 5.36
C ARG A 365 -19.52 -2.96 5.02
N LEU A 366 -19.61 -2.62 3.74
CA LEU A 366 -19.37 -1.25 3.27
C LEU A 366 -20.29 -0.25 3.94
N GLU A 367 -21.58 -0.55 4.00
CA GLU A 367 -22.62 0.26 4.67
C GLU A 367 -22.30 0.61 6.13
N GLN A 368 -21.51 -0.23 6.81
CA GLN A 368 -21.21 -0.10 8.24
C GLN A 368 -19.76 0.34 8.50
N ASN A 369 -18.93 0.40 7.47
CA ASN A 369 -17.51 0.71 7.55
C ASN A 369 -17.15 1.80 6.55
N SER A 370 -17.46 3.04 6.92
CA SER A 370 -17.12 4.24 6.15
C SER A 370 -15.61 4.39 5.92
N ALA A 371 -14.75 3.97 6.85
CA ALA A 371 -13.31 3.98 6.62
C ALA A 371 -12.90 3.03 5.48
N LEU A 372 -13.56 1.88 5.33
CA LEU A 372 -13.34 0.97 4.20
C LEU A 372 -13.81 1.59 2.89
N GLN A 373 -14.96 2.29 2.89
CA GLN A 373 -15.43 3.03 1.71
C GLN A 373 -14.40 4.07 1.26
N LEU A 374 -13.81 4.84 2.19
CA LEU A 374 -12.75 5.79 1.89
C LEU A 374 -11.50 5.11 1.31
N GLY A 375 -11.12 3.93 1.84
CA GLY A 375 -10.02 3.14 1.27
C GLY A 375 -10.31 2.71 -0.18
N LEU A 376 -11.52 2.24 -0.47
CA LEU A 376 -11.92 1.91 -1.84
C LEU A 376 -11.94 3.13 -2.75
N PHE A 377 -12.45 4.25 -2.25
CA PHE A 377 -12.45 5.52 -2.97
C PHE A 377 -11.02 5.97 -3.32
N PHE A 378 -10.06 5.84 -2.39
CA PHE A 378 -8.65 6.09 -2.68
C PHE A 378 -8.14 5.23 -3.85
N GLY A 379 -8.38 3.91 -3.83
CA GLY A 379 -7.92 3.01 -4.88
C GLY A 379 -8.57 3.30 -6.24
N ALA A 380 -9.84 3.72 -6.23
CA ALA A 380 -10.55 4.18 -7.41
C ALA A 380 -9.91 5.45 -8.01
N VAL A 381 -9.77 6.51 -7.20
CA VAL A 381 -9.16 7.77 -7.63
C VAL A 381 -7.74 7.53 -8.14
N TYR A 382 -6.95 6.69 -7.46
CA TYR A 382 -5.57 6.41 -7.87
C TYR A 382 -5.56 5.77 -9.25
N THR A 383 -6.39 4.76 -9.46
CA THR A 383 -6.49 4.07 -10.74
C THR A 383 -6.86 5.04 -11.87
N VAL A 384 -7.85 5.91 -11.65
CA VAL A 384 -8.27 6.89 -12.65
C VAL A 384 -7.14 7.88 -12.95
N VAL A 385 -6.52 8.44 -11.91
CA VAL A 385 -5.45 9.44 -12.08
C VAL A 385 -4.21 8.81 -12.74
N SER A 386 -3.86 7.58 -12.41
CA SER A 386 -2.78 6.88 -13.11
C SER A 386 -3.10 6.68 -14.59
N ASN A 387 -4.34 6.34 -14.91
CA ASN A 387 -4.78 6.18 -16.30
C ASN A 387 -4.86 7.51 -17.05
N SER A 388 -5.27 8.61 -16.40
CA SER A 388 -5.29 9.95 -17.01
C SER A 388 -3.88 10.43 -17.35
N MET A 389 -2.91 10.20 -16.47
CA MET A 389 -1.50 10.57 -16.71
C MET A 389 -0.88 9.74 -17.86
N LEU A 390 -1.45 8.57 -18.16
CA LEU A 390 -1.07 7.77 -19.34
C LEU A 390 -1.76 8.22 -20.63
N LYS A 391 -2.78 9.08 -20.55
CA LYS A 391 -3.68 9.46 -21.66
C LYS A 391 -3.79 10.97 -21.87
N ASP A 392 -3.04 11.76 -21.12
CA ASP A 392 -3.12 13.23 -21.06
C ASP A 392 -4.54 13.78 -20.80
N PHE A 393 -5.36 13.11 -19.97
CA PHE A 393 -6.68 13.68 -19.61
C PHE A 393 -6.55 14.92 -18.73
N THR A 394 -7.49 15.85 -18.90
CA THR A 394 -7.64 17.01 -18.02
C THR A 394 -8.24 16.62 -16.66
N VAL A 395 -8.06 17.48 -15.66
CA VAL A 395 -8.63 17.30 -14.30
C VAL A 395 -10.17 17.23 -14.33
N ALA A 396 -10.81 17.93 -15.27
CA ALA A 396 -12.26 17.92 -15.44
C ALA A 396 -12.77 16.56 -15.94
N GLU A 397 -12.12 16.01 -16.97
CA GLU A 397 -12.44 14.68 -17.52
C GLU A 397 -12.19 13.56 -16.51
N THR A 398 -11.10 13.67 -15.74
CA THR A 398 -10.77 12.75 -14.64
C THR A 398 -11.89 12.72 -13.59
N ARG A 399 -12.43 13.89 -13.21
CA ARG A 399 -13.53 14.01 -12.24
C ARG A 399 -14.83 13.42 -12.76
N GLU A 400 -15.18 13.72 -14.01
CA GLU A 400 -16.41 13.21 -14.63
C GLU A 400 -16.36 11.67 -14.75
N TYR A 401 -15.19 11.13 -15.10
CA TYR A 401 -14.95 9.69 -15.14
C TYR A 401 -15.09 9.01 -13.77
N ILE A 402 -14.58 9.62 -12.69
CA ILE A 402 -14.75 9.11 -11.32
C ILE A 402 -16.24 9.04 -10.93
N LEU A 403 -17.00 10.10 -11.23
CA LEU A 403 -18.43 10.17 -10.92
C LEU A 403 -19.26 9.17 -11.74
N GLN A 404 -18.86 8.89 -12.99
CA GLN A 404 -19.51 7.88 -13.84
C GLN A 404 -19.21 6.45 -13.38
N MET A 405 -17.96 6.14 -13.01
CA MET A 405 -17.58 4.80 -12.53
C MET A 405 -18.10 4.48 -11.14
N TYR A 406 -18.27 5.49 -10.29
CA TYR A 406 -18.70 5.30 -8.91
C TYR A 406 -19.81 6.29 -8.53
N PRO A 407 -21.05 6.06 -9.01
CA PRO A 407 -22.18 6.98 -8.82
C PRO A 407 -22.65 7.12 -7.36
N PHE A 408 -22.05 6.37 -6.43
CA PHE A 408 -22.33 6.41 -5.00
C PHE A 408 -21.43 7.38 -4.21
N PHE A 409 -20.52 8.11 -4.86
CA PHE A 409 -19.62 9.09 -4.23
C PHE A 409 -19.93 10.55 -4.61
#